data_AF-A0A813RIR4-F1
#
_entry.id   AF-A0A813RIR4-F1
#
_cell.length_a   1.000
_cell.length_b   1.000
_cell.length_c   1.000
_cell.angle_alpha   90.00
_cell.angle_beta   90.00
_cell.angle_gamma   90.00
#
_symmetry.space_group_name_H-M   'P 1'
#
loop_
_entity.id
_entity.type
_entity.pdbx_description
1 polymer ?
#
loop_
_entity_poly.entity_id
_entity_poly.type
_entity_poly.pdbx_seq_one_letter_code
_entity_poly.pdbx_strand_id
1 'polypeptide(L)'
;MAKEITQQISLLHQVIHQLNIRQSDYTSEVTKEYGYLKFDENEFDSTTRLSQYIRLALQTNAKAVVEFLQHGWCLPTPDLIISVIGGGKQCNISAHLRKIFQRGLVAAAATTTHMINYIFHLLTHFSSP
;
A
#
# COMPACT_ATOMS: atom_id res chain seq x y z
N MET A 1 -17.60 17.20 -2.55
CA MET A 1 -17.07 16.11 -1.70
C MET A 1 -17.64 14.74 -2.07
N ALA A 2 -18.94 14.44 -1.86
CA ALA A 2 -19.48 13.10 -2.16
C ALA A 2 -19.41 12.70 -3.66
N LYS A 3 -19.75 13.62 -4.59
CA LYS A 3 -19.70 13.34 -6.04
C LYS A 3 -18.30 13.01 -6.56
N GLU A 4 -17.29 13.62 -5.96
CA GLU A 4 -15.88 13.48 -6.36
C GLU A 4 -15.31 12.12 -5.91
N ILE A 5 -15.69 11.68 -4.71
CA ILE A 5 -15.37 10.34 -4.19
C ILE A 5 -16.03 9.26 -5.05
N THR A 6 -17.31 9.41 -5.42
CA THR A 6 -18.00 8.45 -6.30
C THR A 6 -17.33 8.35 -7.68
N GLN A 7 -16.88 9.48 -8.23
CA GLN A 7 -16.20 9.52 -9.51
C GLN A 7 -14.82 8.84 -9.46
N GLN A 8 -14.06 9.05 -8.37
CA GLN A 8 -12.79 8.35 -8.15
C GLN A 8 -12.98 6.83 -7.99
N ILE A 9 -14.01 6.40 -7.27
CA ILE A 9 -14.34 4.96 -7.12
C ILE A 9 -14.68 4.36 -8.49
N SER A 10 -15.49 5.03 -9.30
CA SER A 10 -15.86 4.56 -10.64
C SER A 10 -14.65 4.41 -11.57
N LEU A 11 -13.71 5.37 -11.53
CA LEU A 11 -12.47 5.29 -12.32
C LEU A 11 -11.61 4.11 -11.88
N LEU A 12 -11.50 3.90 -10.56
CA LEU A 12 -10.76 2.78 -10.00
C LEU A 12 -11.34 1.43 -10.43
N HIS A 13 -12.67 1.26 -10.47
CA HIS A 13 -13.32 0.04 -10.98
C HIS A 13 -12.96 -0.22 -12.45
N GLN A 14 -12.98 0.83 -13.28
CA GLN A 14 -12.67 0.73 -14.71
C GLN A 14 -11.21 0.29 -14.92
N VAL A 15 -10.27 0.83 -14.15
CA VAL A 15 -8.86 0.47 -14.24
C VAL A 15 -8.60 -0.95 -13.75
N ILE A 16 -9.22 -1.39 -12.64
CA ILE A 16 -9.11 -2.78 -12.15
C ILE A 16 -9.54 -3.77 -13.23
N HIS A 17 -10.65 -3.49 -13.91
CA HIS A 17 -11.16 -4.34 -14.99
C HIS A 17 -10.20 -4.39 -16.18
N GLN A 18 -9.60 -3.26 -16.58
CA GLN A 18 -8.61 -3.21 -17.66
C GLN A 18 -7.33 -3.98 -17.33
N LEU A 19 -6.89 -3.95 -16.08
CA LEU A 19 -5.62 -4.54 -15.65
C LEU A 19 -5.73 -6.02 -15.21
N ASN A 20 -6.93 -6.61 -15.30
CA ASN A 20 -7.20 -8.02 -14.99
C ASN A 20 -6.58 -8.50 -13.65
N ILE A 21 -6.73 -7.67 -12.63
CA ILE A 21 -6.22 -7.95 -11.29
C ILE A 21 -7.09 -9.05 -10.65
N ARG A 22 -6.50 -10.22 -10.42
CA ARG A 22 -7.19 -11.41 -9.88
C ARG A 22 -7.32 -11.35 -8.36
N GLN A 23 -8.22 -12.14 -7.78
CA GLN A 23 -8.47 -12.24 -6.33
C GLN A 23 -7.71 -13.42 -5.65
N SER A 24 -7.53 -13.40 -4.32
CA SER A 24 -6.57 -14.27 -3.63
C SER A 24 -6.95 -15.71 -3.33
N ASP A 25 -8.05 -16.26 -3.86
CA ASP A 25 -8.43 -17.66 -3.59
C ASP A 25 -8.94 -18.33 -4.87
N TYR A 26 -8.04 -19.01 -5.60
CA TYR A 26 -8.20 -20.01 -6.69
C TYR A 26 -9.31 -19.84 -7.76
N THR A 27 -10.08 -18.76 -7.75
CA THR A 27 -11.20 -18.47 -8.64
C THR A 27 -10.82 -17.26 -9.49
N SER A 28 -11.01 -17.39 -10.80
CA SER A 28 -10.59 -16.40 -11.82
C SER A 28 -11.51 -15.17 -11.88
N GLU A 29 -12.12 -14.77 -10.76
CA GLU A 29 -13.04 -13.63 -10.69
C GLU A 29 -12.31 -12.32 -10.34
N VAL A 30 -12.90 -11.19 -10.77
CA VAL A 30 -12.38 -9.84 -10.53
C VAL A 30 -12.52 -9.49 -9.04
N THR A 31 -11.48 -8.90 -8.44
CA THR A 31 -11.49 -8.54 -7.01
C THR A 31 -12.63 -7.58 -6.65
N LYS A 32 -13.39 -7.88 -5.59
CA LYS A 32 -14.43 -7.01 -5.03
C LYS A 32 -13.98 -6.28 -3.76
N GLU A 33 -12.80 -6.61 -3.22
CA GLU A 33 -12.27 -6.00 -1.99
C GLU A 33 -11.22 -4.94 -2.32
N TYR A 34 -11.68 -3.71 -2.53
CA TYR A 34 -10.86 -2.52 -2.69
C TYR A 34 -11.62 -1.30 -2.20
N GLY A 35 -10.92 -0.19 -1.96
CA GLY A 35 -11.55 1.06 -1.57
C GLY A 35 -10.65 1.88 -0.67
N TYR A 36 -11.26 2.52 0.32
CA TYR A 36 -10.60 3.39 1.28
C TYR A 36 -10.80 2.86 2.70
N LEU A 37 -9.71 2.73 3.45
CA LEU A 37 -9.70 2.48 4.88
C LEU A 37 -9.66 3.81 5.61
N LYS A 38 -10.58 4.00 6.56
CA LYS A 38 -10.51 5.05 7.56
C LYS A 38 -10.03 4.40 8.85
N PHE A 39 -8.90 4.86 9.37
CA PHE A 39 -8.47 4.48 10.71
C PHE A 39 -9.20 5.36 11.73
N ASP A 40 -9.72 4.75 12.78
CA ASP A 40 -10.32 5.49 13.89
C ASP A 40 -9.24 6.39 14.52
N GLU A 41 -9.65 7.60 14.88
CA GLU A 41 -8.76 8.64 15.38
C GLU A 41 -7.95 8.13 16.58
N ASN A 42 -6.63 8.16 16.43
CA ASN A 42 -5.71 8.08 17.55
C ASN A 42 -5.51 9.49 18.12
N GLU A 43 -5.31 9.58 19.43
CA GLU A 43 -5.20 10.82 20.24
C GLU A 43 -4.17 11.86 19.73
N PHE A 44 -3.37 11.50 18.72
CA PHE A 44 -2.23 12.24 18.21
C PHE A 44 -2.38 12.75 16.76
N ASP A 45 -3.40 12.31 16.02
CA ASP A 45 -3.61 12.74 14.63
C ASP A 45 -5.10 13.01 14.36
N SER A 46 -5.47 14.29 14.41
CA SER A 46 -6.82 14.76 14.07
C SER A 46 -7.07 14.83 12.55
N THR A 47 -6.16 14.32 11.71
CA THR A 47 -6.37 14.27 10.26
C THR A 47 -7.03 12.96 9.85
N THR A 48 -8.27 13.04 9.39
CA THR A 48 -8.99 11.91 8.80
C THR A 48 -8.35 11.54 7.45
N ARG A 49 -7.24 10.82 7.46
CA ARG A 49 -6.57 10.33 6.24
C ARG A 49 -7.22 9.00 5.82
N LEU A 50 -7.84 9.01 4.64
CA LEU A 50 -8.29 7.80 3.99
C LEU A 50 -7.11 7.12 3.30
N SER A 51 -6.87 5.84 3.59
CA SER A 51 -5.84 5.03 2.94
C SER A 51 -6.45 4.14 1.86
N GLN A 52 -5.94 4.23 0.63
CA GLN A 52 -6.39 3.37 -0.47
C GLN A 52 -5.87 1.93 -0.29
N TYR A 53 -6.70 0.94 -0.61
CA TYR A 53 -6.31 -0.47 -0.60
C TYR A 53 -6.98 -1.26 -1.73
N ILE A 54 -6.36 -2.37 -2.12
CA ILE A 54 -6.88 -3.38 -3.05
C ILE A 54 -6.33 -4.76 -2.66
N ARG A 55 -7.19 -5.79 -2.62
CA ARG A 55 -6.78 -7.18 -2.45
C ARG A 55 -6.40 -7.79 -3.80
N LEU A 56 -5.23 -8.41 -3.88
CA LEU A 56 -4.66 -9.03 -5.08
C LEU A 56 -4.52 -10.56 -4.91
N ALA A 57 -4.56 -11.30 -6.02
CA ALA A 57 -4.19 -12.71 -6.06
C ALA A 57 -2.69 -12.89 -5.95
N LEU A 58 -2.28 -14.01 -5.38
CA LEU A 58 -0.86 -14.41 -5.34
C LEU A 58 -0.23 -14.48 -6.73
N GLN A 59 -1.00 -14.90 -7.74
CA GLN A 59 -0.54 -15.07 -9.13
C GLN A 59 -0.71 -13.79 -9.97
N THR A 60 -1.10 -12.67 -9.36
CA THR A 60 -1.24 -11.40 -10.10
C THR A 60 0.13 -10.97 -10.61
N ASN A 61 0.22 -10.65 -11.89
CA ASN A 61 1.47 -10.21 -12.50
C ASN A 61 1.93 -8.87 -11.90
N ALA A 62 3.16 -8.80 -11.41
CA ALA A 62 3.74 -7.59 -10.82
C ALA A 62 3.69 -6.37 -11.77
N LYS A 63 3.82 -6.58 -13.08
CA LYS A 63 3.72 -5.52 -14.09
C LYS A 63 2.33 -4.86 -14.07
N ALA A 64 1.28 -5.67 -14.00
CA ALA A 64 -0.10 -5.15 -13.93
C ALA A 64 -0.34 -4.36 -12.63
N VAL A 65 0.30 -4.76 -11.53
CA VAL A 65 0.25 -4.02 -10.26
C VAL A 65 0.95 -2.66 -10.38
N VAL A 66 2.14 -2.61 -10.96
CA VAL A 66 2.87 -1.35 -11.18
C VAL A 66 2.07 -0.41 -12.09
N GLU A 67 1.51 -0.92 -13.18
CA GLU A 67 0.64 -0.16 -14.08
C GLU A 67 -0.60 0.38 -13.34
N PHE A 68 -1.19 -0.41 -12.43
CA PHE A 68 -2.31 0.03 -11.60
C PHE A 68 -1.91 1.16 -10.63
N LEU A 69 -0.76 1.05 -9.98
CA LEU A 69 -0.28 2.09 -9.07
C LEU A 69 -0.10 3.42 -9.81
N GLN A 70 0.47 3.37 -11.03
CA GLN A 70 0.73 4.56 -11.84
C GLN A 70 -0.54 5.16 -12.47
N HIS A 71 -1.44 4.33 -13.00
CA HIS A 71 -2.59 4.82 -13.77
C HIS A 71 -3.89 4.84 -12.95
N GLY A 72 -4.10 3.84 -12.09
CA GLY A 72 -5.31 3.71 -11.26
C GLY A 72 -5.27 4.60 -10.02
N TRP A 73 -4.13 4.63 -9.33
CA TRP A 73 -3.93 5.50 -8.16
C TRP A 73 -3.15 6.78 -8.46
N CYS A 74 -2.78 6.99 -9.73
CA CYS A 74 -2.04 8.18 -10.18
C CYS A 74 -0.76 8.42 -9.37
N LEU A 75 -0.12 7.34 -8.88
CA LEU A 75 1.13 7.48 -8.16
C LEU A 75 2.24 7.86 -9.14
N PRO A 76 3.04 8.88 -8.82
CA PRO A 76 4.18 9.23 -9.64
C PRO A 76 5.20 8.09 -9.63
N THR A 77 5.88 7.90 -10.76
CA THR A 77 7.00 6.96 -10.82
C THR A 77 8.07 7.38 -9.82
N PRO A 78 8.44 6.52 -8.86
CA PRO A 78 9.43 6.88 -7.87
C PRO A 78 10.83 6.89 -8.47
N ASP A 79 11.64 7.86 -8.07
CA ASP A 79 13.06 7.95 -8.44
C ASP A 79 13.94 7.04 -7.56
N LEU A 80 13.41 6.64 -6.39
CA LEU A 80 14.07 5.76 -5.42
C LEU A 80 13.04 4.83 -4.79
N ILE A 81 13.37 3.54 -4.75
CA ILE A 81 12.60 2.51 -4.05
C ILE A 81 13.43 2.02 -2.86
N ILE A 82 12.89 2.18 -1.65
CA ILE A 82 13.50 1.66 -0.42
C ILE A 82 12.67 0.47 0.05
N SER A 83 13.30 -0.70 0.11
CA SER A 83 12.71 -1.90 0.70
C SER A 83 13.29 -2.12 2.09
N VAL A 84 12.44 -2.05 3.11
CA VAL A 84 12.82 -2.34 4.50
C VAL A 84 12.32 -3.72 4.86
N ILE A 85 13.26 -4.65 5.10
CA ILE A 85 12.96 -6.04 5.46
C ILE A 85 13.37 -6.25 6.92
N GLY A 86 12.49 -6.88 7.70
CA GLY A 86 12.74 -7.24 9.09
C GLY A 86 12.23 -8.63 9.42
N GLY A 87 12.58 -9.15 10.59
CA GLY A 87 12.01 -10.40 11.09
C GLY A 87 10.62 -10.20 11.69
N GLY A 88 9.75 -11.20 11.61
CA GLY A 88 8.38 -11.16 12.18
C GLY A 88 8.33 -11.16 13.72
N LYS A 89 9.48 -11.18 14.41
CA LYS A 89 9.57 -11.08 15.88
C LYS A 89 9.94 -9.65 16.27
N GLN A 90 9.38 -9.19 17.38
CA GLN A 90 9.68 -7.88 17.96
C GLN A 90 11.17 -7.77 18.26
N CYS A 91 11.88 -6.97 17.45
CA CYS A 91 13.31 -6.72 17.63
C CYS A 91 13.50 -5.61 18.68
N ASN A 92 14.33 -5.86 19.69
CA ASN A 92 14.61 -4.89 20.74
C ASN A 92 15.70 -3.91 20.27
N ILE A 93 15.30 -2.90 19.51
CA ILE A 93 16.18 -1.83 19.03
C ILE A 93 16.23 -0.71 20.07
N SER A 94 17.44 -0.26 20.42
CA SER A 94 17.65 0.85 21.34
C SER A 94 16.94 2.12 20.89
N ALA A 95 16.45 2.93 21.83
CA ALA A 95 15.71 4.15 21.53
C ALA A 95 16.53 5.13 20.66
N HIS A 96 17.85 5.20 20.89
CA HIS A 96 18.75 6.04 20.12
C HIS A 96 18.84 5.59 18.65
N LEU A 97 19.08 4.28 18.41
CA LEU A 97 19.17 3.74 17.07
C LEU A 97 17.86 3.88 16.30
N ARG A 98 16.72 3.64 16.98
CA ARG A 98 15.39 3.85 16.41
C ARG A 98 15.20 5.30 15.92
N LYS A 99 15.61 6.27 16.73
CA LYS A 99 15.49 7.70 16.41
C LYS A 99 16.38 8.10 15.23
N ILE A 100 17.61 7.59 15.17
CA ILE A 100 18.51 7.83 14.03
C ILE A 100 17.94 7.22 12.76
N PHE A 101 17.50 5.96 12.83
CA PHE A 101 16.93 5.25 11.70
C PHE A 101 15.68 5.93 11.13
N GLN A 102 14.73 6.32 11.99
CA GLN A 102 13.54 7.06 11.59
C GLN A 102 13.89 8.39 10.91
N ARG A 103 14.83 9.15 11.49
CA ARG A 103 15.28 10.42 10.89
C ARG A 103 15.95 10.22 9.54
N GLY A 104 16.78 9.19 9.41
CA GLY A 104 17.43 8.85 8.15
C GLY A 104 16.42 8.52 7.05
N LEU A 105 15.39 7.72 7.36
CA LEU A 105 14.32 7.39 6.42
C LEU A 105 13.48 8.61 6.03
N VAL A 106 13.10 9.45 7.00
CA VAL A 106 12.33 10.68 6.72
C VAL A 106 13.15 11.68 5.92
N ALA A 107 14.46 11.79 6.20
CA ALA A 107 15.34 12.66 5.43
C ALA A 107 15.48 12.18 3.98
N ALA A 108 15.76 10.89 3.76
CA ALA A 108 15.82 10.30 2.43
C ALA A 108 14.51 10.53 1.65
N ALA A 109 13.38 10.32 2.33
CA ALA A 109 12.05 10.58 1.81
C ALA A 109 11.82 12.03 1.39
N ALA A 110 12.22 12.98 2.23
CA ALA A 110 12.01 14.40 1.98
C ALA A 110 12.93 14.94 0.87
N THR A 111 14.10 14.34 0.68
CA THR A 111 15.03 14.74 -0.38
C THR A 111 14.66 14.19 -1.76
N THR A 112 13.83 13.14 -1.81
CA THR A 112 13.39 12.54 -3.07
C THR A 112 11.96 12.98 -3.38
N THR A 113 11.78 13.67 -4.51
CA THR A 113 10.49 14.24 -4.94
C THR A 113 9.38 13.19 -5.00
N HIS A 114 9.71 11.96 -5.43
CA HIS A 114 8.78 10.85 -5.52
C HIS A 114 9.41 9.59 -4.91
N MET A 115 9.08 9.31 -3.66
CA MET A 115 9.53 8.09 -2.99
C MET A 115 8.31 7.33 -2.46
N ILE A 116 8.20 6.06 -2.84
CA ILE A 116 7.20 5.13 -2.33
C ILE A 116 7.89 4.24 -1.29
N ASN A 117 7.44 4.31 -0.04
CA ASN A 117 7.85 3.36 1.00
C ASN A 117 7.03 2.07 0.85
N TYR A 118 7.67 0.99 0.42
CA TYR A 118 7.08 -0.34 0.49
C TYR A 118 7.39 -0.95 1.86
N ILE A 119 6.38 -1.04 2.73
CA ILE A 119 6.44 -1.94 3.89
C ILE A 119 5.81 -3.26 3.45
N PHE A 120 6.65 -4.24 3.12
CA PHE A 120 6.18 -5.60 2.87
C PHE A 120 6.13 -6.33 4.22
N HIS A 121 5.00 -6.28 4.91
CA HIS A 121 4.76 -7.18 6.02
C HIS A 121 4.52 -8.58 5.45
N LEU A 122 5.56 -9.41 5.40
CA LEU A 122 5.42 -10.84 5.15
C LEU A 122 4.54 -11.42 6.26
N LEU A 123 3.23 -11.49 6.03
CA LEU A 123 2.36 -12.43 6.73
C LEU A 123 2.57 -13.82 6.14
N THR A 124 3.77 -14.38 6.30
CA THR A 124 3.97 -15.82 6.17
C THR A 124 3.77 -16.44 7.54
N HIS A 125 2.50 -16.66 7.90
CA HIS A 125 2.06 -17.76 8.77
C HIS A 125 0.56 -17.98 8.55
N PHE A 126 0.20 -18.51 7.38
CA PHE A 126 -0.95 -19.40 7.28
C PHE A 126 -0.41 -20.82 7.47
N SER A 127 -0.43 -21.28 8.72
CA SER A 127 -0.62 -22.69 9.01
C SER A 127 -1.36 -22.75 10.34
N SER A 128 -2.66 -23.03 10.23
CA SER A 128 -3.49 -23.58 11.30
C SER A 128 -4.50 -24.49 10.60
N PRO A 129 -4.96 -25.58 11.23
CA PRO A 129 -4.80 -25.94 12.64
C PRO A 129 -3.55 -26.78 12.96
#